data_AF-A0A1X2DC40-F1
#
_entry.id   AF-A0A1X2DC40-F1
#
_cell.length_a   1.000
_cell.length_b   1.000
_cell.length_c   1.000
_cell.angle_alpha   90.00
_cell.angle_beta   90.00
_cell.angle_gamma   90.00
#
_symmetry.space_group_name_H-M   'P 1'
#
loop_
_entity.id
_entity.type
_entity.pdbx_description
1 polymer ?
#
loop_
_entity_poly.entity_id
_entity_poly.type
_entity_poly.pdbx_seq_one_letter_code
_entity_poly.pdbx_strand_id
1 'polypeptide(L)' 'MAKCRRAAYVPDQLAEQARSRGLNISGLTQAAIADELKRTSVSAWLDGLPTVGRPVDHDAALAALDEARDEFGT' A
#
# COMPACT_ATOMS: atom_id res chain seq x y z
N MET A 1 15.51 8.74 -7.58
CA MET A 1 14.15 8.34 -8.00
C MET A 1 13.92 8.79 -9.43
N ALA A 2 13.45 7.90 -10.31
CA ALA A 2 13.11 8.28 -11.68
C ALA A 2 11.76 9.01 -11.70
N LYS A 3 11.72 10.24 -12.24
CA LYS A 3 10.50 11.02 -12.41
C LYS A 3 9.91 10.76 -13.79
N CYS A 4 8.73 10.16 -13.84
CA CYS A 4 7.96 10.00 -15.07
C CYS A 4 6.81 11.03 -15.12
N ARG A 5 6.57 11.65 -16.27
CA ARG A 5 5.43 12.57 -16.49
C ARG A 5 4.29 11.76 -17.09
N ARG A 6 3.14 11.72 -16.41
CA ARG A 6 1.91 11.10 -16.91
C ARG A 6 0.75 12.09 -16.81
N ALA A 7 -0.03 12.21 -17.87
CA ALA A 7 -1.24 13.01 -17.87
C ALA A 7 -2.38 12.22 -17.21
N ALA A 8 -3.15 12.90 -16.34
CA ALA A 8 -4.39 12.39 -15.80
C ALA A 8 -5.54 13.13 -16.48
N TYR A 9 -6.61 12.41 -16.83
CA TYR A 9 -7.82 13.01 -17.35
C TYR A 9 -8.60 13.67 -16.21
N VAL A 10 -8.99 14.93 -16.40
CA VAL A 10 -9.74 15.73 -15.44
C VAL A 10 -10.86 16.43 -16.22
N PRO A 11 -12.13 16.38 -15.77
CA PRO A 11 -13.21 17.12 -16.42
C PRO A 11 -12.91 18.62 -16.50
N ASP A 12 -13.28 19.26 -17.62
CA ASP A 12 -12.92 20.66 -17.90
C ASP A 12 -13.37 21.63 -16.80
N GLN A 13 -14.61 21.47 -16.32
CA GLN A 13 -15.14 22.28 -15.22
C GLN A 13 -14.27 22.15 -13.95
N LEU A 14 -13.77 20.95 -13.65
CA LEU A 14 -12.93 20.71 -12.49
C LEU A 14 -11.52 21.28 -12.72
N ALA A 15 -11.01 21.20 -13.94
CA ALA A 15 -9.73 21.81 -14.32
C ALA A 15 -9.77 23.34 -14.21
N GLU A 16 -10.86 23.98 -14.62
CA GLU A 16 -11.07 25.43 -14.47
C GLU A 16 -11.17 25.84 -12.99
N GLN A 17 -11.91 25.09 -12.18
CA GLN A 17 -11.98 25.32 -10.74
C GLN A 17 -10.62 25.15 -10.06
N ALA A 18 -9.84 24.15 -10.46
CA ALA A 18 -8.49 23.95 -9.94
C ALA A 18 -7.56 25.10 -10.33
N ARG A 19 -7.61 25.55 -11.59
CA ARG A 19 -6.80 26.69 -12.08
C ARG A 19 -7.15 27.99 -11.39
N SER A 20 -8.43 28.34 -11.29
CA SER A 20 -8.89 29.57 -10.61
C SER A 20 -8.48 29.63 -9.13
N ARG A 21 -8.25 28.48 -8.50
CA ARG A 21 -7.78 28.37 -7.11
C ARG A 21 -6.29 28.09 -6.97
N GLY A 22 -5.54 28.06 -8.07
CA GLY A 22 -4.09 27.81 -8.06
C GLY A 22 -3.70 26.42 -7.53
N LEU A 23 -4.57 25.43 -7.66
CA LEU A 23 -4.31 24.09 -7.11
C LEU A 23 -3.23 23.35 -7.90
N ASN A 24 -2.30 22.72 -7.17
CA ASN A 24 -1.32 21.83 -7.76
C ASN A 24 -1.95 20.46 -8.06
N ILE A 25 -2.52 20.30 -9.26
CA ILE A 25 -3.17 19.06 -9.70
C ILE A 25 -2.24 17.87 -9.58
N SER A 26 -0.97 17.99 -9.99
CA SER A 26 0.00 16.89 -9.89
C SER A 26 0.24 16.47 -8.45
N GLY A 27 0.36 17.43 -7.53
CA GLY A 27 0.51 17.14 -6.10
C GLY A 27 -0.72 16.46 -5.51
N LEU A 28 -1.92 16.92 -5.88
CA LEU A 28 -3.19 16.31 -5.45
C LEU A 28 -3.34 14.89 -5.99
N THR A 29 -3.03 14.66 -7.26
CA THR A 29 -3.04 13.30 -7.85
C THR A 29 -2.04 12.39 -7.15
N GLN A 30 -0.82 12.87 -6.88
CA GLN A 30 0.20 12.09 -6.18
C GLN A 30 -0.22 11.72 -4.75
N ALA A 31 -0.78 12.67 -4.01
CA ALA A 31 -1.29 12.43 -2.66
C ALA A 31 -2.43 11.39 -2.67
N ALA A 32 -3.39 11.55 -3.58
CA ALA A 32 -4.51 10.60 -3.71
C ALA A 32 -4.03 9.18 -4.05
N ILE A 33 -3.06 9.04 -4.96
CA ILE A 33 -2.46 7.73 -5.28
C ILE A 33 -1.77 7.13 -4.06
N ALA A 34 -0.97 7.92 -3.33
CA ALA A 34 -0.25 7.44 -2.16
C ALA A 34 -1.21 6.97 -1.05
N ASP A 35 -2.28 7.73 -0.81
CA ASP A 35 -3.32 7.37 0.16
C ASP A 35 -4.03 6.08 -0.24
N GLU A 36 -4.37 5.90 -1.51
CA GLU A 36 -5.03 4.68 -2.00
C GLU A 36 -4.12 3.45 -1.91
N LEU A 37 -2.84 3.61 -2.27
CA LEU A 37 -1.84 2.55 -2.09
C LEU A 37 -1.69 2.16 -0.62
N LYS A 38 -1.73 3.14 0.29
CA LYS A 38 -1.68 2.86 1.73
C LYS A 38 -2.94 2.15 2.22
N ARG A 39 -4.11 2.51 1.72
CA ARG A 39 -5.39 1.86 2.07
C ARG A 39 -5.43 0.40 1.61
N THR A 40 -4.87 0.13 0.43
CA THR A 40 -4.89 -1.21 -0.19
C THR A 40 -3.66 -2.06 0.13
N SER A 41 -2.66 -1.51 0.84
CA SER A 41 -1.38 -2.19 1.06
C SER A 41 -1.52 -3.51 1.82
N VAL A 42 -2.40 -3.56 2.81
CA VAL A 42 -2.62 -4.78 3.62
C VAL A 42 -3.24 -5.87 2.76
N SER A 43 -4.29 -5.56 2.01
CA SER A 43 -4.93 -6.53 1.11
C SER A 43 -3.97 -7.01 0.03
N ALA A 44 -3.22 -6.10 -0.60
CA ALA A 44 -2.22 -6.47 -1.59
C ALA A 44 -1.10 -7.35 -1.00
N TRP A 45 -0.73 -7.14 0.26
CA TRP A 45 0.21 -8.01 0.97
C TRP A 45 -0.39 -9.39 1.23
N LEU A 46 -1.65 -9.48 1.68
CA LEU A 46 -2.37 -10.74 1.89
C LEU A 46 -2.51 -11.54 0.60
N ASP A 47 -2.85 -10.88 -0.52
CA ASP A 47 -2.96 -11.50 -1.84
C ASP A 47 -1.63 -12.08 -2.34
N GLY A 48 -0.51 -11.55 -1.83
CA GLY A 48 0.84 -12.03 -2.13
C GLY A 48 1.29 -13.22 -1.28
N LEU A 49 0.52 -13.60 -0.24
CA LEU A 49 0.89 -14.73 0.61
C LEU A 49 0.63 -16.07 -0.12
N PRO A 50 1.52 -17.06 0.04
CA PRO A 50 1.26 -18.39 -0.49
C PRO A 50 0.02 -19.00 0.14
N THR A 51 -0.75 -19.75 -0.64
CA THR A 51 -1.94 -20.44 -0.17
C THR A 51 -1.55 -21.46 0.91
N VAL A 52 -2.14 -21.36 2.10
CA VAL A 52 -1.83 -22.28 3.21
C VAL A 52 -2.52 -23.62 2.95
N GLY A 53 -1.74 -24.66 2.68
CA GLY A 53 -2.26 -25.97 2.28
C GLY A 53 -2.81 -26.83 3.44
N ARG A 54 -2.59 -26.43 4.70
CA ARG A 54 -3.10 -27.14 5.88
C ARG A 54 -3.33 -26.19 7.06
N PRO A 55 -4.36 -26.44 7.89
CA PRO A 55 -4.49 -25.77 9.18
C PRO A 55 -3.28 -26.11 10.06
N VAL A 56 -2.79 -25.12 10.79
CA VAL A 56 -1.71 -25.25 11.77
C VAL A 56 -2.30 -24.96 13.15
N ASP A 57 -1.95 -25.80 14.12
CA ASP A 57 -2.37 -25.60 15.50
C ASP A 57 -1.71 -24.34 16.09
N HIS A 58 -2.47 -23.58 16.88
CA HIS A 58 -1.99 -22.35 17.49
C HIS A 58 -0.78 -22.58 18.39
N ASP A 59 -0.79 -23.63 19.21
CA ASP A 59 0.27 -23.92 20.17
C ASP A 59 1.55 -24.34 19.43
N ALA A 60 1.40 -25.09 18.34
CA ALA A 60 2.53 -25.47 17.48
C ALA A 60 3.16 -24.26 16.80
N ALA A 61 2.37 -23.26 16.40
CA ALA A 61 2.87 -22.03 15.82
C ALA A 61 3.64 -21.17 16.85
N LEU A 62 3.11 -21.06 18.08
CA LEU A 62 3.78 -20.34 19.16
C LEU A 62 5.10 -21.00 19.55
N ALA A 63 5.14 -22.32 19.68
CA ALA A 63 6.36 -23.07 19.99
C ALA A 63 7.45 -22.82 18.94
N ALA A 64 7.10 -22.82 17.65
CA ALA A 64 8.06 -22.53 16.58
C ALA A 64 8.58 -21.08 16.60
N LEU A 65 7.74 -20.12 16.98
CA LEU A 65 8.16 -18.72 17.13
C LEU A 65 9.08 -18.50 18.34
N ASP A 66 8.81 -19.20 19.43
CA ASP A 66 9.65 -19.15 20.64
C ASP A 66 10.99 -19.83 20.38
N GLU A 67 11.02 -21.00 19.72
CA GLU A 67 12.25 -21.65 19.26
C GLU A 67 13.09 -20.73 18.37
N ALA A 68 12.47 -20.10 17.35
CA ALA A 68 13.18 -19.14 16.51
C ALA A 68 13.73 -17.95 17.31
N ARG A 69 12.98 -17.44 18.31
CA ARG A 69 13.43 -16.34 19.16
C ARG A 69 14.63 -16.74 20.01
N ASP A 70 14.63 -17.96 20.53
CA ASP A 70 15.75 -18.52 21.30
C ASP A 70 16.99 -18.73 20.42
N GLU A 71 16.81 -19.13 19.15
CA GLU A 71 17.89 -19.22 18.15
C GLU A 71 18.51 -17.85 17.82
N PHE A 72 17.70 -16.80 17.73
CA PHE A 72 18.16 -15.43 17.47
C PHE A 72 18.79 -14.75 18.69
N GLY A 73 18.76 -15.38 19.87
CA GLY A 73 19.55 -15.07 21.07
C GLY A 73 19.95 -13.60 21.24
N THR A 74 19.05 -12.77 21.78
CA THR A 74 19.25 -11.39 22.28
C THR A 74 20.25 -10.48 21.55
#